data_AF-A0A699KEA6-F1
#
_entry.id   AF-A0A699KEA6-F1
#
_cell.length_a   1.000
_cell.length_b   1.000
_cell.length_c   1.000
_cell.angle_alpha   90.00
_cell.angle_beta   90.00
_cell.angle_gamma   90.00
#
_symmetry.space_group_name_H-M   'P 1'
#
loop_
_entity.id
_entity.type
_entity.pdbx_description
1 polymer ?
#
loop_
_entity_poly.entity_id
_entity_poly.type
_entity_poly.pdbx_seq_one_letter_code
_entity_poly.pdbx_strand_id
1 'polypeptide(L)'
;MKLKERIKSLSGNLKEENLKMELEEIETINIELDHRVTKLVTENEHLKQTYKQLYDSIKSSRVRSKEQCDDSIKQVNIKSAENFDLNASLQEKVLVITALKDTLSKFKGKVVVNGVVTLHPIDPELLRIDVAPLAPKLQNNRTAHYDYLKHTQKETATLREIVENERFLNPLNTSLDYACKYTKRIQELLIILKQTCPCINDLGVNLLTSASGSQPQGNT
;
A
#
# COMPACT_ATOMS: atom_id res chain seq x y z
N MET A 1 -29.26 56.14 14.12
CA MET A 1 -29.78 57.52 13.97
C MET A 1 -29.57 58.11 12.56
N LYS A 2 -28.39 57.96 11.93
CA LYS A 2 -28.06 58.61 10.64
C LYS A 2 -28.89 58.20 9.40
N LEU A 3 -29.45 56.98 9.36
CA LEU A 3 -30.20 56.51 8.20
C LEU A 3 -31.56 57.22 8.07
N LYS A 4 -32.23 57.43 9.21
CA LYS A 4 -33.58 58.02 9.28
C LYS A 4 -33.59 59.49 8.85
N GLU A 5 -32.54 60.26 9.16
CA GLU A 5 -32.40 61.66 8.71
C GLU A 5 -32.08 61.77 7.21
N ARG A 6 -31.22 60.88 6.67
CA ARG A 6 -30.85 60.88 5.24
C ARG A 6 -32.03 60.57 4.33
N ILE A 7 -32.94 59.68 4.75
CA ILE A 7 -34.15 59.35 3.99
C ILE A 7 -35.12 60.53 3.94
N LYS A 8 -35.26 61.26 5.05
CA LYS A 8 -36.14 62.44 5.15
C LYS A 8 -35.71 63.60 4.25
N SER A 9 -34.40 63.69 3.95
CA SER A 9 -33.83 64.64 2.99
C SER A 9 -34.03 64.25 1.52
N LEU A 10 -34.28 62.96 1.24
CA LEU A 10 -34.34 62.43 -0.13
C LEU A 10 -35.78 62.34 -0.68
N SER A 11 -36.80 62.43 0.19
CA SER A 11 -38.21 62.19 -0.15
C SER A 11 -38.90 63.33 -0.92
N GLY A 12 -38.20 64.37 -1.35
CA GLY A 12 -38.81 65.52 -2.05
C GLY A 12 -39.49 65.19 -3.38
N ASN A 13 -39.15 64.04 -4.00
CA ASN A 13 -39.43 63.78 -5.42
C ASN A 13 -40.01 62.39 -5.74
N LEU A 14 -40.30 61.53 -4.74
CA LEU A 14 -40.74 60.14 -4.94
C LEU A 14 -42.02 59.84 -4.11
N LYS A 15 -42.94 59.03 -4.66
CA LYS A 15 -44.19 58.65 -3.97
C LYS A 15 -43.88 57.91 -2.67
N GLU A 16 -44.25 58.50 -1.54
CA GLU A 16 -43.94 58.06 -0.17
C GLU A 16 -44.31 56.57 0.11
N GLU A 17 -45.34 56.05 -0.54
CA GLU A 17 -45.76 54.64 -0.44
C GLU A 17 -44.75 53.64 -1.02
N ASN A 18 -44.05 53.98 -2.10
CA ASN A 18 -43.03 53.09 -2.68
C ASN A 18 -41.82 52.96 -1.73
N LEU A 19 -41.40 54.08 -1.13
CA LEU A 19 -40.31 54.09 -0.15
C LEU A 19 -40.67 53.29 1.12
N LYS A 20 -41.94 53.29 1.52
CA LYS A 20 -42.42 52.50 2.65
C LYS A 20 -42.36 50.99 2.36
N MET A 21 -42.78 50.58 1.16
CA MET A 21 -42.74 49.18 0.75
C MET A 21 -41.30 48.64 0.64
N GLU A 22 -40.40 49.41 0.03
CA GLU A 22 -38.96 49.06 -0.03
C GLU A 22 -38.34 48.94 1.37
N LEU A 23 -38.79 49.76 2.33
CA LEU A 23 -38.31 49.68 3.71
C LEU A 23 -38.76 48.40 4.42
N GLU A 24 -40.02 47.99 4.25
CA GLU A 24 -40.56 46.75 4.81
C GLU A 24 -39.85 45.50 4.20
N GLU A 25 -39.51 45.56 2.91
CA GLU A 25 -38.72 44.51 2.25
C GLU A 25 -37.29 44.43 2.82
N ILE A 26 -36.61 45.57 2.98
CA ILE A 26 -35.28 45.65 3.59
C ILE A 26 -35.31 45.12 5.04
N GLU A 27 -36.34 45.45 5.82
CA GLU A 27 -36.50 44.96 7.19
C GLU A 27 -36.64 43.44 7.22
N THR A 28 -37.45 42.88 6.30
CA THR A 28 -37.64 41.43 6.17
C THR A 28 -36.32 40.73 5.79
N ILE A 29 -35.59 41.26 4.80
CA ILE A 29 -34.29 40.72 4.38
C ILE A 29 -33.28 40.77 5.53
N ASN A 30 -33.28 41.83 6.32
CA ASN A 30 -32.36 41.97 7.46
C ASN A 30 -32.63 40.91 8.53
N ILE A 31 -33.90 40.64 8.85
CA ILE A 31 -34.28 39.58 9.80
C ILE A 31 -33.84 38.20 9.28
N GLU A 32 -34.04 37.92 7.98
CA GLU A 32 -33.60 36.67 7.38
C GLU A 32 -32.07 36.52 7.45
N LEU A 33 -31.34 37.60 7.17
CA LEU A 33 -29.89 37.64 7.23
C LEU A 33 -29.38 37.37 8.66
N ASP A 34 -29.98 38.01 9.67
CA ASP A 34 -29.63 37.80 11.08
C ASP A 34 -29.84 36.33 11.51
N HIS A 35 -30.93 35.70 11.04
CA HIS A 35 -31.17 34.28 11.30
C HIS A 35 -30.10 33.38 10.65
N ARG A 36 -29.75 33.65 9.38
CA ARG A 36 -28.70 32.92 8.66
C ARG A 36 -27.33 33.10 9.31
N VAL A 37 -26.99 34.32 9.74
CA VAL A 37 -25.75 34.61 10.47
C VAL A 37 -25.70 33.83 11.78
N THR A 38 -26.79 33.85 12.56
CA THR A 38 -26.87 33.09 13.82
C THR A 38 -26.66 31.60 13.60
N LYS A 39 -27.29 31.02 12.56
CA LYS A 39 -27.10 29.62 12.19
C LYS A 39 -25.65 29.29 11.80
N LEU A 40 -25.00 30.17 11.04
CA LEU A 40 -23.59 29.97 10.66
C LEU A 40 -22.64 30.09 11.86
N VAL A 41 -22.96 30.92 12.85
CA VAL A 41 -22.17 31.03 14.09
C VAL A 41 -22.25 29.75 14.90
N THR A 42 -23.44 29.16 15.06
CA THR A 42 -23.59 27.90 15.79
C THR A 42 -22.92 26.73 15.07
N GLU A 43 -23.08 26.62 13.74
CA GLU A 43 -22.41 25.61 12.92
C GLU A 43 -20.88 25.71 13.00
N ASN A 44 -20.32 26.92 12.99
CA ASN A 44 -18.87 27.13 13.14
C ASN A 44 -18.35 26.66 14.51
N GLU A 45 -19.08 26.94 15.59
CA GLU A 45 -18.64 26.53 16.93
C GLU A 45 -18.72 25.01 17.10
N HIS A 46 -19.75 24.36 16.55
CA HIS A 46 -19.83 22.90 16.48
C HIS A 46 -18.66 22.31 15.69
N LEU A 47 -18.36 22.86 14.51
CA LEU A 47 -17.25 22.40 13.68
C LEU A 47 -15.91 22.50 14.42
N LYS A 48 -15.68 23.61 15.13
CA LYS A 48 -14.48 23.83 15.94
C LYS A 48 -14.34 22.79 17.06
N GLN A 49 -15.45 22.43 17.71
CA GLN A 49 -15.46 21.39 18.74
C GLN A 49 -15.18 20.01 18.14
N THR A 50 -15.81 19.66 17.01
CA THR A 50 -15.56 18.39 16.30
C THR A 50 -14.12 18.27 15.85
N TYR A 51 -13.53 19.35 15.30
CA TYR A 51 -12.13 19.35 14.90
C TYR A 51 -11.19 19.09 16.09
N LYS A 52 -11.45 19.71 17.23
CA LYS A 52 -10.70 19.47 18.47
C LYS A 52 -10.77 18.01 18.92
N GLN A 53 -11.98 17.43 18.94
CA GLN A 53 -12.17 16.03 19.32
C GLN A 53 -11.45 15.07 18.37
N LEU A 54 -11.51 15.31 17.06
CA LEU A 54 -10.79 14.52 16.07
C LEU A 54 -9.28 14.60 16.27
N TYR A 55 -8.76 15.79 16.52
CA TYR A 55 -7.33 15.99 16.80
C TYR A 55 -6.87 15.20 18.02
N ASP A 56 -7.61 15.29 19.13
CA ASP A 56 -7.30 14.56 20.37
C ASP A 56 -7.40 13.03 20.19
N SER A 57 -8.40 12.57 19.43
CA SER A 57 -8.58 11.16 19.08
C SER A 57 -7.42 10.62 18.24
N ILE A 58 -7.01 11.35 17.19
CA ILE A 58 -5.86 10.98 16.35
C ILE A 58 -4.57 10.94 17.19
N LYS A 59 -4.38 11.92 18.07
CA LYS A 59 -3.22 11.97 18.97
C LYS A 59 -3.16 10.76 19.89
N SER A 60 -4.29 10.40 20.52
CA SER A 60 -4.38 9.22 21.40
C SER A 60 -4.14 7.92 20.62
N SER A 61 -4.74 7.78 19.44
CA SER A 61 -4.56 6.61 18.57
C SER A 61 -3.10 6.41 18.18
N ARG A 62 -2.38 7.49 17.83
CA ARG A 62 -0.94 7.44 17.50
C ARG A 62 -0.09 6.93 18.66
N VAL A 63 -0.36 7.38 19.89
CA VAL A 63 0.37 6.92 21.09
C VAL A 63 0.15 5.42 21.29
N ARG A 64 -1.12 4.97 21.27
CA ARG A 64 -1.46 3.54 21.43
C ARG A 64 -0.84 2.67 20.34
N SER A 65 -0.89 3.10 19.08
CA SER A 65 -0.31 2.34 17.97
C SER A 65 1.20 2.20 18.10
N LYS A 66 1.90 3.24 18.59
CA LYS A 66 3.35 3.19 18.81
C LYS A 66 3.71 2.16 19.89
N GLU A 67 3.02 2.19 21.03
CA GLU A 67 3.22 1.22 22.10
C GLU A 67 2.98 -0.23 21.63
N GLN A 68 1.90 -0.47 20.88
CA GLN A 68 1.61 -1.79 20.30
C GLN A 68 2.70 -2.27 19.34
N CYS A 69 3.24 -1.38 18.51
CA CYS A 69 4.36 -1.69 17.62
C CYS A 69 5.62 -2.04 18.42
N ASP A 70 5.96 -1.25 19.43
CA ASP A 70 7.14 -1.47 20.27
C ASP A 70 7.08 -2.83 20.98
N ASP A 71 5.91 -3.21 21.50
CA ASP A 71 5.72 -4.52 22.13
C ASP A 71 5.75 -5.68 21.13
N SER A 72 5.18 -5.50 19.94
CA SER A 72 5.26 -6.50 18.86
C SER A 72 6.71 -6.71 18.41
N ILE A 73 7.49 -5.64 18.29
CA ILE A 73 8.93 -5.72 17.95
C ILE A 73 9.69 -6.51 19.00
N LYS A 74 9.48 -6.23 20.29
CA LYS A 74 10.11 -6.98 21.39
C LYS A 74 9.77 -8.47 21.28
N GLN A 75 8.51 -8.82 21.04
CA GLN A 75 8.08 -10.21 20.91
C GLN A 75 8.74 -10.91 19.71
N VAL A 76 8.81 -10.25 18.56
CA VAL A 76 9.48 -10.78 17.36
C VAL A 76 10.96 -11.02 17.62
N ASN A 77 11.63 -10.09 18.30
CA ASN A 77 13.05 -10.24 18.63
C ASN A 77 13.31 -11.44 19.54
N ILE A 78 12.46 -11.68 20.54
CA ILE A 78 12.56 -12.86 21.43
C ILE A 78 12.40 -14.15 20.61
N LYS A 79 11.35 -14.26 19.79
CA LYS A 79 11.13 -15.44 18.94
C LYS A 79 12.25 -15.65 17.91
N SER A 80 12.83 -14.56 17.41
CA SER A 80 13.96 -14.64 16.48
C SER A 80 15.20 -15.22 17.16
N ALA A 81 15.46 -14.88 18.42
CA ALA A 81 16.56 -15.47 19.19
C ALA A 81 16.32 -16.96 19.44
N GLU A 82 15.10 -17.35 19.87
CA GLU A 82 14.73 -18.76 20.05
C GLU A 82 14.91 -19.57 18.76
N ASN A 83 14.53 -19.03 17.60
CA ASN A 83 14.72 -19.68 16.31
C ASN A 83 16.21 -19.82 15.94
N PHE A 84 17.05 -18.86 16.31
CA PHE A 84 18.48 -18.96 16.10
C PHE A 84 19.09 -20.12 16.90
N ASP A 85 18.70 -20.24 18.18
CA ASP A 85 19.16 -21.32 19.06
C ASP A 85 18.68 -22.70 18.56
N LEU A 86 17.42 -22.81 18.14
CA LEU A 86 16.87 -24.04 17.54
C LEU A 86 17.61 -24.42 16.25
N ASN A 87 17.91 -23.45 15.38
CA ASN A 87 18.65 -23.68 14.16
C ASN A 87 20.09 -24.16 14.43
N ALA A 88 20.76 -23.59 15.45
CA ALA A 88 22.08 -24.07 15.88
C ALA A 88 22.04 -25.53 16.35
N SER A 89 21.03 -25.90 17.15
CA SER A 89 20.83 -27.30 17.58
C SER A 89 20.54 -28.24 16.41
N LEU A 90 19.78 -27.78 15.41
CA LEU A 90 19.52 -28.57 14.21
C LEU A 90 20.81 -28.82 13.41
N GLN A 91 21.65 -27.80 13.24
CA GLN A 91 22.94 -27.93 12.55
C GLN A 91 23.85 -28.95 13.25
N GLU A 92 23.91 -28.93 14.59
CA GLU A 92 24.64 -29.93 15.37
C GLU A 92 24.15 -31.35 15.08
N LYS A 93 22.81 -31.56 15.07
CA LYS A 93 22.23 -32.88 14.73
C LYS A 93 22.55 -33.32 13.32
N VAL A 94 22.55 -32.41 12.34
CA VAL A 94 22.94 -32.71 10.95
C VAL A 94 24.39 -33.18 10.87
N LEU A 95 25.30 -32.54 11.60
CA LEU A 95 26.71 -32.96 11.67
C LEU A 95 26.85 -34.36 12.28
N VAL A 96 26.13 -34.65 13.37
CA VAL A 96 26.12 -35.99 14.00
C VAL A 96 25.60 -37.05 13.03
N ILE A 97 24.49 -36.79 12.33
CA ILE A 97 23.91 -37.71 11.33
C ILE A 97 24.92 -37.96 10.20
N THR A 98 25.60 -36.91 9.74
CA THR A 98 26.61 -37.01 8.68
C THR A 98 27.79 -37.88 9.13
N ALA A 99 28.31 -37.68 10.34
CA ALA A 99 29.36 -38.51 10.91
C ALA A 99 28.95 -39.98 11.08
N LEU A 100 27.71 -40.24 11.56
CA LEU A 100 27.17 -41.60 11.68
C LEU A 100 26.99 -42.29 10.33
N LYS A 101 26.55 -41.54 9.30
CA LYS A 101 26.43 -42.05 7.93
C LYS A 101 27.79 -42.45 7.36
N ASP A 102 28.83 -41.65 7.62
CA ASP A 102 30.20 -41.93 7.19
C ASP A 102 30.83 -43.12 7.91
N THR A 103 30.55 -43.33 9.19
CA THR A 103 31.03 -44.53 9.90
C THR A 103 30.31 -45.79 9.42
N LEU A 104 29.00 -45.70 9.16
CA LEU A 104 28.22 -46.81 8.62
C LEU A 104 28.69 -47.21 7.22
N SER A 105 28.99 -46.25 6.34
CA SER A 105 29.51 -46.53 5.00
C SER A 105 30.88 -47.22 5.04
N LYS A 106 31.75 -46.82 5.98
CA LYS A 106 33.05 -47.47 6.24
C LYS A 106 32.91 -48.90 6.77
N PHE A 107 31.97 -49.16 7.66
CA PHE A 107 31.69 -50.52 8.15
C PHE A 107 31.15 -51.43 7.03
N LYS A 108 30.32 -50.88 6.13
CA LYS A 108 29.79 -51.60 4.97
C LYS A 108 30.89 -51.93 3.94
N GLY A 109 31.97 -51.15 3.89
CA GLY A 109 33.13 -51.33 3.00
C GLY A 109 34.12 -52.46 3.38
N LYS A 110 33.85 -53.29 4.41
CA LYS A 110 34.65 -54.48 4.74
C LYS A 110 34.00 -55.82 4.40
N VAL A 111 32.71 -55.85 4.06
CA VAL A 111 32.03 -57.04 3.51
C VAL A 111 31.55 -56.65 2.12
N VAL A 112 32.43 -56.84 1.14
CA VAL A 112 32.04 -56.83 -0.27
C VAL A 112 31.17 -58.06 -0.49
N VAL A 113 29.87 -57.86 -0.40
CA VAL A 113 28.95 -58.43 -1.38
C VAL A 113 28.31 -57.24 -2.05
N ASN A 114 28.81 -56.92 -3.24
CA ASN A 114 28.07 -56.16 -4.25
C ASN A 114 26.82 -56.97 -4.63
N GLY A 115 25.87 -57.05 -3.72
CA GLY A 115 24.49 -57.08 -4.13
C GLY A 115 24.24 -55.67 -4.61
N VAL A 116 24.28 -55.45 -5.93
CA VAL A 116 23.51 -54.38 -6.53
C VAL A 116 22.09 -54.64 -6.07
N VAL A 117 21.73 -54.04 -4.93
CA VAL A 117 20.34 -53.85 -4.57
C VAL A 117 19.88 -52.89 -5.63
N THR A 118 19.35 -53.46 -6.71
CA THR A 118 18.47 -52.76 -7.62
C THR A 118 17.42 -52.14 -6.71
N LEU A 119 17.60 -50.86 -6.36
CA LEU A 119 16.48 -50.05 -5.94
C LEU A 119 15.51 -50.19 -7.09
N HIS A 120 14.43 -50.94 -6.88
CA HIS A 120 13.34 -50.94 -7.83
C HIS A 120 13.04 -49.47 -8.12
N PRO A 121 13.04 -49.04 -9.40
CA PRO A 121 12.59 -47.70 -9.73
C PRO A 121 11.27 -47.51 -9.00
N ILE A 122 11.22 -46.53 -8.08
CA ILE A 122 9.97 -46.22 -7.41
C ILE A 122 9.00 -45.91 -8.54
N ASP A 123 7.95 -46.72 -8.60
CA ASP A 123 6.91 -46.58 -9.59
C ASP A 123 6.49 -45.10 -9.65
N PRO A 124 6.50 -44.45 -10.83
CA PRO A 124 6.00 -43.09 -10.97
C PRO A 124 4.60 -42.91 -10.36
N GLU A 125 3.79 -43.97 -10.30
CA GLU A 125 2.49 -43.96 -9.60
C GLU A 125 2.62 -43.84 -8.08
N LEU A 126 3.69 -44.35 -7.46
CA LEU A 126 3.99 -44.17 -6.02
C LEU A 126 4.54 -42.77 -5.70
N LEU A 127 5.03 -42.04 -6.70
CA LEU A 127 5.42 -40.62 -6.60
C LEU A 127 4.28 -39.65 -6.91
N ARG A 128 3.11 -40.16 -7.34
CA ARG A 128 1.88 -39.36 -7.31
C ARG A 128 1.47 -39.20 -5.86
N ILE A 129 2.01 -38.17 -5.22
CA ILE A 129 1.33 -37.56 -4.09
C ILE A 129 -0.04 -37.19 -4.64
N ASP A 130 -1.07 -37.89 -4.19
CA ASP A 130 -2.44 -37.46 -4.39
C ASP A 130 -2.57 -36.17 -3.58
N VAL A 131 -2.24 -35.05 -4.23
CA VAL A 131 -2.28 -33.74 -3.60
C VAL A 131 -3.74 -33.48 -3.35
N ALA A 132 -4.18 -33.83 -2.13
CA ALA A 132 -5.49 -33.52 -1.63
C ALA A 132 -5.83 -32.08 -2.05
N PRO A 133 -7.03 -31.83 -2.61
CA PRO A 133 -7.37 -30.51 -3.12
C PRO A 133 -7.04 -29.49 -2.03
N LEU A 134 -6.17 -28.53 -2.37
CA LEU A 134 -5.76 -27.45 -1.47
C LEU A 134 -7.00 -26.96 -0.73
N ALA A 135 -6.94 -26.98 0.61
CA ALA A 135 -8.07 -26.59 1.44
C ALA A 135 -8.70 -25.30 0.88
N PRO A 136 -10.05 -25.17 0.81
CA PRO A 136 -10.70 -24.04 0.14
C PRO A 136 -10.19 -22.66 0.57
N LYS A 137 -9.73 -22.53 1.83
CA LYS A 137 -9.07 -21.32 2.34
C LYS A 137 -7.80 -20.94 1.58
N LEU A 138 -6.98 -21.92 1.19
CA LEU A 138 -5.76 -21.71 0.41
C LEU A 138 -6.06 -21.33 -1.05
N GLN A 139 -7.15 -21.85 -1.63
CA GLN A 139 -7.63 -21.43 -2.96
C GLN A 139 -8.13 -19.97 -2.97
N ASN A 140 -8.87 -19.57 -1.93
CA ASN A 140 -9.29 -18.17 -1.77
C ASN A 140 -8.09 -17.23 -1.58
N ASN A 141 -7.07 -17.65 -0.82
CA ASN A 141 -5.83 -16.90 -0.66
C ASN A 141 -5.08 -16.75 -1.99
N ARG A 142 -5.05 -17.79 -2.83
CA ARG A 142 -4.43 -17.73 -4.17
C ARG A 142 -5.08 -16.66 -5.04
N THR A 143 -6.41 -16.58 -5.04
CA THR A 143 -7.16 -15.58 -5.81
C THR A 143 -6.91 -14.18 -5.26
N ALA A 144 -6.96 -14.00 -3.94
CA ALA A 144 -6.68 -12.71 -3.30
C ALA A 144 -5.25 -12.21 -3.55
N HIS A 145 -4.25 -13.09 -3.48
CA HIS A 145 -2.86 -12.75 -3.81
C HIS A 145 -2.70 -12.35 -5.28
N TYR A 146 -3.40 -13.01 -6.19
CA TYR A 146 -3.42 -12.67 -7.61
C TYR A 146 -4.03 -11.28 -7.84
N ASP A 147 -5.18 -10.99 -7.23
CA ASP A 147 -5.86 -9.70 -7.37
C ASP A 147 -5.03 -8.55 -6.81
N TYR A 148 -4.41 -8.76 -5.65
CA TYR A 148 -3.50 -7.78 -5.06
C TYR A 148 -2.31 -7.50 -5.98
N LEU A 149 -1.70 -8.55 -6.53
CA LEU A 149 -0.56 -8.41 -7.44
C LEU A 149 -0.93 -7.68 -8.74
N LYS A 150 -2.11 -7.98 -9.29
CA LYS A 150 -2.67 -7.27 -10.45
C LYS A 150 -2.87 -5.79 -10.15
N HIS A 151 -3.39 -5.46 -8.98
CA HIS A 151 -3.57 -4.08 -8.53
C HIS A 151 -2.22 -3.37 -8.41
N THR A 152 -1.24 -3.99 -7.75
CA THR A 152 0.11 -3.44 -7.59
C THR A 152 0.77 -3.17 -8.94
N GLN A 153 0.62 -4.06 -9.93
CA GLN A 153 1.15 -3.82 -11.28
C GLN A 153 0.51 -2.60 -11.95
N LYS A 154 -0.81 -2.43 -11.82
CA LYS A 154 -1.54 -1.29 -12.38
C LYS A 154 -1.09 0.02 -11.73
N GLU A 155 -1.02 0.06 -10.40
CA GLU A 155 -0.56 1.26 -9.66
C GLU A 155 0.89 1.60 -9.98
N THR A 156 1.76 0.59 -10.12
CA THR A 156 3.17 0.79 -10.48
C THR A 156 3.31 1.39 -11.88
N ALA A 157 2.44 1.00 -12.82
CA ALA A 157 2.40 1.59 -14.16
C ALA A 157 1.95 3.07 -14.10
N THR A 158 0.89 3.37 -13.35
CA THR A 158 0.43 4.75 -13.15
C THR A 158 1.47 5.63 -12.46
N LEU A 159 2.14 5.11 -11.41
CA LEU A 159 3.22 5.84 -10.73
C LEU A 159 4.38 6.14 -11.66
N ARG A 160 4.75 5.20 -12.55
CA ARG A 160 5.78 5.44 -13.57
C ARG A 160 5.37 6.58 -14.50
N GLU A 161 4.15 6.57 -15.01
CA GLU A 161 3.63 7.60 -15.91
C GLU A 161 3.63 8.99 -15.25
N ILE A 162 3.22 9.07 -13.98
CA ILE A 162 3.25 10.31 -13.20
C ILE A 162 4.69 10.80 -13.03
N VAL A 163 5.60 9.90 -12.66
CA VAL A 163 7.02 10.25 -12.48
C VAL A 163 7.64 10.71 -13.80
N GLU A 164 7.33 10.08 -14.92
CA GLU A 164 7.82 10.50 -16.24
C GLU A 164 7.27 11.87 -16.66
N ASN A 165 5.97 12.10 -16.45
CA ASN A 165 5.32 13.38 -16.74
C ASN A 165 5.82 14.52 -15.85
N GLU A 166 5.96 14.30 -14.55
CA GLU A 166 6.49 15.31 -13.63
C GLU A 166 7.97 15.59 -13.89
N ARG A 167 8.76 14.59 -14.30
CA ARG A 167 10.16 14.81 -14.70
C ARG A 167 10.28 15.66 -15.95
N PHE A 168 9.35 15.48 -16.88
CA PHE A 168 9.25 16.30 -18.09
C PHE A 168 8.91 17.76 -17.76
N LEU A 169 7.99 17.98 -16.82
CA LEU A 169 7.56 19.32 -16.41
C LEU A 169 8.55 20.04 -15.48
N ASN A 170 9.24 19.30 -14.60
CA ASN A 170 10.19 19.87 -13.65
C ASN A 170 11.43 18.98 -13.45
N PRO A 171 12.43 19.08 -14.34
CA PRO A 171 13.60 18.18 -14.36
C PRO A 171 14.51 18.27 -13.13
N LEU A 172 14.43 19.37 -12.37
CA LEU A 172 15.30 19.65 -11.21
C LEU A 172 14.66 19.26 -9.87
N ASN A 173 13.48 18.63 -9.88
CA ASN A 173 12.81 18.22 -8.66
C ASN A 173 13.52 17.04 -7.97
N THR A 174 14.28 17.33 -6.91
CA THR A 174 15.02 16.32 -6.12
C THR A 174 14.11 15.27 -5.47
N SER A 175 12.84 15.60 -5.19
CA SER A 175 11.88 14.63 -4.62
C SER A 175 11.53 13.49 -5.59
N LEU A 176 11.65 13.75 -6.90
CA LEU A 176 11.39 12.77 -7.95
C LEU A 176 12.43 11.65 -8.00
N ASP A 177 13.65 11.92 -7.52
CA ASP A 177 14.74 10.95 -7.49
C ASP A 177 14.42 9.79 -6.53
N TYR A 178 13.76 10.09 -5.41
CA TYR A 178 13.25 9.09 -4.49
C TYR A 178 12.09 8.30 -5.11
N ALA A 179 11.12 8.97 -5.75
CA ALA A 179 9.99 8.31 -6.42
C ALA A 179 10.47 7.34 -7.52
N CYS A 180 11.48 7.73 -8.30
CA CYS A 180 12.14 6.86 -9.28
C CYS A 180 12.75 5.61 -8.64
N LYS A 181 13.49 5.77 -7.52
CA LYS A 181 14.11 4.65 -6.79
C LYS A 181 13.08 3.66 -6.27
N TYR A 182 11.98 4.14 -5.69
CA TYR A 182 10.89 3.26 -5.22
C TYR A 182 10.19 2.55 -6.37
N THR A 183 9.85 3.26 -7.43
CA THR A 183 9.20 2.68 -8.62
C THR A 183 10.06 1.58 -9.24
N LYS A 184 11.38 1.79 -9.32
CA LYS A 184 12.34 0.78 -9.80
C LYS A 184 12.37 -0.47 -8.92
N ARG A 185 12.44 -0.30 -7.59
CA ARG A 185 12.43 -1.42 -6.63
C ARG A 185 11.15 -2.25 -6.70
N ILE A 186 10.00 -1.60 -6.87
CA ILE A 186 8.71 -2.30 -6.99
C ILE A 186 8.71 -3.16 -8.27
N GLN A 187 9.26 -2.66 -9.37
CA GLN A 187 9.37 -3.43 -10.62
C GLN A 187 10.32 -4.62 -10.50
N GLU A 188 11.47 -4.44 -9.86
CA GLU A 188 12.41 -5.55 -9.57
C GLU A 188 11.73 -6.64 -8.73
N LEU A 189 10.99 -6.26 -7.69
CA LEU A 189 10.24 -7.19 -6.86
C LEU A 189 9.15 -7.94 -7.65
N LEU A 190 8.41 -7.24 -8.51
CA LEU A 190 7.40 -7.84 -9.38
C LEU A 190 8.01 -8.86 -10.36
N ILE A 191 9.22 -8.60 -10.87
CA ILE A 191 9.96 -9.54 -11.73
C ILE A 191 10.35 -10.80 -10.96
N ILE A 192 10.92 -10.64 -9.76
CA ILE A 192 11.33 -11.76 -8.90
C ILE A 192 10.13 -12.63 -8.53
N LEU A 193 9.01 -12.00 -8.16
CA LEU A 193 7.76 -12.70 -7.83
C LEU A 193 7.23 -13.52 -9.02
N LYS A 194 7.32 -13.01 -10.26
CA LYS A 194 6.94 -13.78 -11.45
C LYS A 194 7.87 -14.98 -11.70
N GLN A 195 9.17 -14.80 -11.53
CA GLN A 195 10.15 -15.88 -11.74
C GLN A 195 10.05 -17.00 -10.70
N THR A 196 9.68 -16.65 -9.47
CA THR A 196 9.61 -17.59 -8.34
C THR A 196 8.23 -18.23 -8.18
N CYS A 197 7.18 -17.67 -8.78
CA CYS A 197 5.81 -18.20 -8.72
C CYS A 197 5.23 -18.50 -10.12
N PRO A 198 5.34 -19.74 -10.62
CA PRO A 198 4.83 -20.14 -11.95
C PRO A 198 3.31 -19.95 -12.14
N CYS A 199 2.55 -19.82 -11.04
CA CYS A 199 1.10 -19.62 -11.04
C CYS A 199 0.65 -18.20 -11.47
N ILE A 200 1.59 -17.31 -11.78
CA ILE A 200 1.37 -15.87 -12.04
C ILE A 200 1.61 -15.51 -13.52
N ASN A 201 2.07 -16.46 -14.34
CA ASN A 201 2.50 -16.22 -15.73
C ASN A 201 1.42 -15.66 -16.67
N ASP A 202 0.13 -15.79 -16.30
CA ASP A 202 -1.01 -15.22 -17.07
C ASP A 202 -1.23 -13.71 -16.85
N LEU A 203 -0.50 -13.06 -15.93
CA LEU A 203 -0.45 -11.60 -15.84
C LEU A 203 0.42 -11.06 -16.98
N GLY A 204 -0.16 -11.03 -18.18
CA GLY A 204 0.43 -10.46 -19.38
C GLY A 204 0.93 -9.04 -19.12
N VAL A 205 2.17 -8.78 -19.49
CA VAL A 205 2.74 -7.43 -19.46
C VAL A 205 3.37 -7.15 -20.82
N ASN A 206 2.81 -6.17 -21.52
CA ASN A 206 3.46 -5.44 -22.61
C ASN A 206 4.57 -4.57 -22.01
N LEU A 207 5.68 -5.17 -21.59
CA LEU A 207 6.92 -4.44 -21.31
C LEU A 207 7.58 -4.26 -22.67
N LEU A 208 7.25 -3.17 -23.35
CA LEU A 208 8.06 -2.66 -24.45
C LEU A 208 9.43 -2.32 -23.86
N THR A 209 10.37 -3.24 -24.08
CA THR A 209 11.80 -3.01 -23.92
C THR A 209 12.14 -1.77 -24.73
N SER A 210 12.60 -0.73 -24.04
CA SER A 210 13.20 0.44 -24.65
C SER A 210 14.50 0.02 -25.36
N ALA A 211 14.34 -0.44 -26.60
CA ALA A 211 15.41 -0.49 -27.57
C ALA A 211 15.76 0.97 -27.92
N SER A 212 16.71 1.53 -27.17
CA SER A 212 17.42 2.73 -27.59
C SER A 212 18.40 2.34 -28.71
N GLY A 213 17.84 2.05 -29.90
CA GLY A 213 18.59 1.93 -31.14
C GLY A 213 18.84 3.32 -31.70
N SER A 214 19.93 3.95 -31.29
CA SER A 214 20.43 5.14 -31.96
C SER A 214 21.13 4.69 -33.26
N GLN A 215 20.44 4.78 -34.40
CA GLN A 215 21.09 4.75 -35.71
C GLN A 215 21.95 6.02 -35.87
N PRO A 216 23.21 5.92 -36.34
CA PRO A 216 23.91 7.09 -36.85
C PRO A 216 23.35 7.41 -38.24
N GLN A 217 22.73 8.58 -38.38
CA GLN A 217 22.50 9.19 -39.69
C GLN A 217 23.86 9.56 -40.28
N GLY A 218 24.28 8.80 -41.29
CA GLY A 218 25.33 9.23 -42.20
C GLY A 218 24.76 10.33 -43.09
N ASN A 219 25.46 11.47 -43.12
CA ASN A 219 25.29 12.46 -44.18
C ASN A 219 26.59 12.56 -44.96
N THR A 220 26.40 12.60 -46.28
CA THR A 220 27.33 12.67 -47.39
C THR A 220 28.21 13.90 -47.35
#